data_AF-A0A5P0JJE2-F1
#
_entry.id   AF-A0A5P0JJE2-F1
#
_cell.length_a   1.000
_cell.length_b   1.000
_cell.length_c   1.000
_cell.angle_alpha   90.00
_cell.angle_beta   90.00
_cell.angle_gamma   90.00
#
_symmetry.space_group_name_H-M   'P 1'
#
loop_
_entity.id
_entity.type
_entity.pdbx_description
1 polymer ?
#
loop_
_entity_poly.entity_id
_entity_poly.type
_entity_poly.pdbx_seq_one_letter_code
_entity_poly.pdbx_strand_id
1 'polypeptide(L)'
;EEVAKRVEVDGIQAWWDLDAKEILGDEADQYVKVPDTLDVWFDSGSTHSSVVDVRPEFAGHAADMYLEGSDQHRGWFMSSLMISTAMKGKAPYRQVLTHGFTVDGQGRKMSKSIGNTVSPQDVMNKLGADILR
;
A
#
# COMPACT_ATOMS: atom_id res chain seq x y z
N GLU A 1 -10.74 4.86 20.17
CA GLU A 1 -10.22 5.44 18.91
C GLU A 1 -9.53 6.79 19.08
N GLU A 2 -9.25 7.25 20.31
CA GLU A 2 -8.72 8.61 20.54
C GLU A 2 -7.39 8.88 19.83
N VAL A 3 -6.48 7.92 19.87
CA VAL A 3 -5.19 7.99 19.15
C VAL A 3 -5.39 8.12 17.64
N ALA A 4 -6.31 7.33 17.06
CA ALA A 4 -6.58 7.34 15.63
C ALA A 4 -7.09 8.71 15.15
N LYS A 5 -7.98 9.35 15.93
CA LYS A 5 -8.50 10.69 15.63
C LYS A 5 -7.40 11.77 15.64
N ARG A 6 -6.43 11.65 16.56
CA ARG A 6 -5.27 12.56 16.57
C ARG A 6 -4.37 12.34 15.37
N VAL A 7 -4.08 11.08 15.04
CA VAL A 7 -3.27 10.72 13.86
C VAL A 7 -3.92 11.19 12.55
N GLU A 8 -5.25 11.19 12.46
CA GLU A 8 -5.99 11.71 11.30
C GLU A 8 -5.72 13.21 11.06
N VAL A 9 -5.56 14.00 12.13
CA VAL A 9 -5.35 15.45 12.05
C VAL A 9 -3.87 15.81 11.97
N ASP A 10 -3.04 15.25 12.85
CA ASP A 10 -1.65 15.67 13.07
C ASP A 10 -0.63 14.68 12.47
N GLY A 11 -1.10 13.60 11.84
CA GLY A 11 -0.27 12.53 11.29
C GLY A 11 0.34 11.62 12.36
N ILE A 12 1.25 10.73 11.95
CA ILE A 12 1.84 9.73 12.85
C ILE A 12 2.65 10.35 14.01
N GLN A 13 3.10 11.61 13.86
CA GLN A 13 3.79 12.33 14.92
C GLN A 13 2.92 12.50 16.17
N ALA A 14 1.60 12.53 16.00
CA ALA A 14 0.64 12.53 17.11
C ALA A 14 0.83 11.34 18.06
N TRP A 15 1.15 10.15 17.53
CA TRP A 15 1.48 9.01 18.38
C TRP A 15 2.74 9.29 19.16
N TRP A 16 3.80 9.78 18.53
CA TRP A 16 5.10 10.00 19.18
C TRP A 16 5.06 11.06 20.27
N ASP A 17 4.35 12.16 20.04
CA ASP A 17 4.24 13.28 20.98
C ASP A 17 3.22 13.05 22.09
N LEU A 18 2.36 12.04 21.96
CA LEU A 18 1.33 11.72 22.95
C LEU A 18 1.91 11.39 24.33
N ASP A 19 1.46 12.13 25.34
CA ASP A 19 1.55 11.75 26.76
C ASP A 19 0.44 10.73 27.08
N ALA A 20 0.83 9.57 27.62
CA ALA A 20 -0.09 8.50 28.01
C ALA A 20 -1.13 8.97 29.04
N LYS A 21 -0.79 9.95 29.90
CA LYS A 21 -1.73 10.51 30.90
C LYS A 21 -2.92 11.21 30.27
N GLU A 22 -2.80 11.72 29.05
CA GLU A 22 -3.92 12.37 28.36
C GLU A 22 -5.02 11.40 27.95
N ILE A 23 -4.71 10.10 27.84
CA ILE A 23 -5.68 9.06 27.44
C ILE A 23 -6.00 8.12 28.60
N LEU A 24 -4.99 7.74 29.40
CA LEU A 24 -5.10 6.71 30.44
C LEU A 24 -5.25 7.29 31.86
N GLY A 25 -5.03 8.60 32.04
CA GLY A 25 -5.13 9.25 33.35
C GLY A 25 -4.24 8.59 34.39
N ASP A 26 -4.83 8.24 35.54
CA ASP A 26 -4.14 7.64 36.68
C ASP A 26 -3.57 6.23 36.38
N GLU A 27 -4.07 5.56 35.35
CA GLU A 27 -3.57 4.25 34.94
C GLU A 27 -2.32 4.33 34.07
N ALA A 28 -1.91 5.52 33.61
CA ALA A 28 -0.81 5.67 32.66
C ALA A 28 0.49 4.99 33.10
N ASP A 29 0.80 5.02 34.40
CA ASP A 29 2.02 4.42 34.97
C ASP A 29 1.97 2.87 34.97
N GLN A 30 0.82 2.26 34.65
CA GLN A 30 0.65 0.80 34.51
C GLN A 30 0.91 0.29 33.08
N TYR A 31 1.06 1.20 32.11
CA TYR A 31 1.19 0.86 30.69
C TYR A 31 2.49 1.41 30.10
N VAL A 32 2.97 0.73 29.06
CA VAL A 32 4.13 1.19 28.28
C VAL A 32 3.68 1.43 26.85
N LYS A 33 3.97 2.63 26.35
CA LYS A 33 3.73 3.02 24.96
C LYS A 33 4.64 2.22 24.03
N VAL A 34 4.05 1.52 23.07
CA VAL A 34 4.80 0.69 22.10
C VAL A 34 5.39 1.58 20.99
N PRO A 35 6.72 1.52 20.74
CA PRO A 35 7.36 2.30 19.68
C PRO A 35 7.40 1.57 18.34
N ASP A 36 7.02 0.29 18.29
CA ASP A 36 7.04 -0.50 17.07
C ASP A 36 6.09 0.09 16.02
N THR A 37 6.52 0.06 14.77
CA THR A 37 5.71 0.46 13.61
C THR A 37 5.10 -0.76 12.95
N LEU A 38 4.02 -0.55 12.20
CA LEU A 38 3.47 -1.58 11.35
C LEU A 38 4.40 -1.84 10.16
N ASP A 39 4.31 -3.05 9.64
CA ASP A 39 5.01 -3.46 8.42
C ASP A 39 4.39 -2.77 7.19
N VAL A 40 5.21 -2.49 6.17
CA VAL A 40 4.79 -1.76 4.96
C VAL A 40 3.74 -2.52 4.13
N TRP A 41 3.63 -3.85 4.31
CA TRP A 41 2.55 -4.62 3.69
C TRP A 41 1.21 -4.36 4.37
N PHE A 42 1.19 -3.97 5.64
CA PHE A 42 -0.01 -3.51 6.31
C PHE A 42 -0.49 -2.18 5.73
N ASP A 43 0.43 -1.22 5.59
CA ASP A 43 0.13 0.11 5.03
C ASP A 43 -0.47 -0.02 3.63
N SER A 44 0.24 -0.69 2.72
CA SER A 44 -0.23 -0.91 1.35
C SER A 44 -1.49 -1.78 1.30
N GLY A 45 -1.58 -2.82 2.12
CA GLY A 45 -2.73 -3.72 2.18
C GLY A 45 -4.01 -3.06 2.70
N SER A 46 -3.89 -2.03 3.52
CA SER A 46 -5.03 -1.29 4.07
C SER A 46 -5.66 -0.27 3.11
N THR A 47 -5.09 -0.07 1.90
CA THR A 47 -5.54 0.94 0.93
C THR A 47 -6.97 0.75 0.43
N HIS A 48 -7.51 -0.47 0.45
CA HIS A 48 -8.93 -0.67 0.18
C HIS A 48 -9.83 0.04 1.20
N SER A 49 -9.32 0.33 2.40
CA SER A 49 -10.05 1.03 3.47
C SER A 49 -9.64 2.50 3.52
N SER A 50 -8.33 2.78 3.51
CA SER A 50 -7.81 4.15 3.66
C SER A 50 -7.87 4.99 2.39
N VAL A 51 -8.14 4.39 1.23
CA VAL A 51 -8.29 5.09 -0.05
C VAL A 51 -9.66 4.84 -0.66
N VAL A 52 -10.00 3.58 -0.96
CA VAL A 52 -11.22 3.28 -1.74
C VAL A 52 -12.49 3.62 -0.98
N ASP A 53 -12.60 3.28 0.30
CA ASP A 53 -13.83 3.55 1.07
C ASP A 53 -14.02 5.04 1.38
N VAL A 54 -12.94 5.79 1.58
CA VAL A 54 -13.00 7.19 2.05
C VAL A 54 -13.23 8.19 0.92
N ARG A 55 -12.94 7.80 -0.32
CA ARG A 55 -12.95 8.69 -1.48
C ARG A 55 -14.32 8.73 -2.14
N PRO A 56 -14.98 9.91 -2.22
CA PRO A 56 -16.33 10.02 -2.76
C PRO A 56 -16.41 9.64 -4.24
N GLU A 57 -15.32 9.77 -5.00
CA GLU A 57 -15.27 9.40 -6.42
C GLU A 57 -15.56 7.90 -6.68
N PHE A 58 -15.40 7.04 -5.67
CA PHE A 58 -15.70 5.62 -5.79
C PHE A 58 -17.13 5.27 -5.39
N ALA A 59 -17.91 6.20 -4.82
CA ALA A 59 -19.32 6.00 -4.44
C ALA A 59 -19.60 4.70 -3.65
N GLY A 60 -18.65 4.27 -2.81
CA GLY A 60 -18.75 3.04 -2.02
C GLY A 60 -18.58 1.74 -2.83
N HIS A 61 -18.21 1.82 -4.11
CA HIS A 61 -17.89 0.66 -4.92
C HIS A 61 -16.53 0.07 -4.54
N ALA A 62 -16.48 -1.26 -4.41
CA ALA A 62 -15.23 -1.99 -4.32
C ALA A 62 -14.53 -2.02 -5.68
N ALA A 63 -13.21 -2.25 -5.68
CA ALA A 63 -12.46 -2.37 -6.92
C ALA A 63 -12.93 -3.57 -7.75
N ASP A 64 -13.17 -3.36 -9.04
CA ASP A 64 -13.45 -4.47 -9.96
C ASP A 64 -12.22 -5.35 -10.15
N MET A 65 -11.04 -4.75 -10.24
CA MET A 65 -9.80 -5.46 -10.51
C MET A 65 -8.61 -4.85 -9.78
N TYR A 66 -7.76 -5.69 -9.21
CA TYR A 66 -6.38 -5.36 -8.89
C TYR A 66 -5.47 -5.87 -10.00
N LEU A 67 -4.51 -5.04 -10.43
CA LEU A 67 -3.59 -5.32 -11.53
C LEU A 67 -2.18 -4.94 -11.12
N GLU A 68 -1.31 -5.94 -10.98
CA GLU A 68 0.11 -5.74 -10.65
C GLU A 68 0.96 -6.91 -11.17
N GLY A 69 2.28 -6.84 -10.97
CA GLY A 69 3.22 -7.91 -11.25
C GLY A 69 2.95 -9.19 -10.46
N SER A 70 3.34 -10.33 -11.02
CA SER A 70 3.15 -11.66 -10.40
C SER A 70 3.75 -11.81 -8.98
N ASP A 71 4.76 -11.01 -8.64
CA ASP A 71 5.37 -10.96 -7.31
C ASP A 71 4.39 -10.51 -6.21
N GLN A 72 3.34 -9.78 -6.58
CA GLN A 72 2.36 -9.26 -5.62
C GLN A 72 1.41 -10.31 -5.04
N HIS A 73 1.40 -11.55 -5.56
CA HIS A 73 0.67 -12.67 -4.94
C HIS A 73 1.10 -12.95 -3.50
N ARG A 74 2.37 -12.66 -3.16
CA ARG A 74 2.89 -12.77 -1.79
C ARG A 74 3.19 -11.41 -1.15
N GLY A 75 2.83 -10.33 -1.83
CA GLY A 75 2.91 -8.96 -1.38
C GLY A 75 1.51 -8.36 -1.27
N TRP A 76 1.26 -7.32 -2.05
CA TRP A 76 0.09 -6.46 -1.91
C TRP A 76 -1.25 -7.17 -2.08
N PHE A 77 -1.38 -8.15 -2.98
CA PHE A 77 -2.64 -8.88 -3.14
C PHE A 77 -3.00 -9.68 -1.89
N MET A 78 -1.99 -10.30 -1.26
CA MET A 78 -2.16 -11.12 -0.06
C MET A 78 -2.47 -10.25 1.16
N SER A 79 -1.70 -9.17 1.38
CA SER A 79 -1.94 -8.28 2.52
C SER A 79 -3.30 -7.60 2.43
N SER A 80 -3.68 -7.11 1.24
CA SER A 80 -5.01 -6.53 1.00
C SER A 80 -6.14 -7.52 1.25
N LEU A 81 -5.98 -8.77 0.78
CA LEU A 81 -6.97 -9.82 1.00
C LEU A 81 -7.13 -10.14 2.49
N MET A 82 -6.04 -10.31 3.23
CA MET A 82 -6.07 -10.62 4.65
C MET A 82 -6.74 -9.50 5.45
N ILE A 83 -6.35 -8.25 5.22
CA ILE A 83 -6.88 -7.10 5.96
C ILE A 83 -8.36 -6.89 5.64
N SER A 84 -8.76 -6.92 4.36
CA SER A 84 -10.17 -6.77 3.97
C SER A 84 -11.02 -7.91 4.51
N THR A 85 -10.50 -9.14 4.52
CA THR A 85 -11.23 -10.28 5.09
C THR A 85 -11.41 -10.12 6.60
N ALA A 86 -10.37 -9.67 7.31
CA ALA A 86 -10.44 -9.42 8.75
C ALA A 86 -11.41 -8.27 9.10
N MET A 87 -11.43 -7.19 8.32
CA MET A 87 -12.26 -6.01 8.58
C MET A 87 -13.70 -6.12 8.07
N LYS A 88 -13.89 -6.73 6.88
CA LYS A 88 -15.15 -6.68 6.10
C LYS A 88 -15.69 -8.06 5.72
N GLY A 89 -14.99 -9.15 6.04
CA GLY A 89 -15.40 -10.52 5.71
C GLY A 89 -15.41 -10.84 4.21
N LYS A 90 -14.74 -10.04 3.37
CA LYS A 90 -14.71 -10.21 1.91
C LYS A 90 -13.41 -9.71 1.30
N ALA A 91 -13.08 -10.18 0.09
CA ALA A 91 -11.96 -9.67 -0.70
C ALA A 91 -12.16 -8.19 -1.08
N PRO A 92 -11.07 -7.40 -1.22
CA PRO A 92 -11.17 -5.98 -1.57
C PRO A 92 -11.33 -5.74 -3.09
N TYR A 93 -11.25 -6.79 -3.89
CA TYR A 93 -11.36 -6.78 -5.35
C TYR A 93 -12.27 -7.92 -5.83
N ARG A 94 -12.86 -7.75 -7.02
CA ARG A 94 -13.63 -8.83 -7.68
C ARG A 94 -12.74 -9.75 -8.51
N GLN A 95 -11.65 -9.22 -9.07
CA GLN A 95 -10.71 -9.95 -9.92
C GLN A 95 -9.27 -9.52 -9.64
N VAL A 96 -8.33 -10.42 -9.92
CA VAL A 96 -6.89 -10.13 -9.94
C VAL A 96 -6.37 -10.45 -11.33
N LEU A 97 -5.69 -9.50 -11.95
CA LEU A 97 -4.96 -9.69 -13.19
C LEU A 97 -3.46 -9.51 -12.92
N THR A 98 -2.65 -10.47 -13.35
CA THR A 98 -1.20 -10.39 -13.15
C THR A 98 -0.46 -10.36 -14.47
N HIS A 99 0.55 -9.49 -14.55
CA HIS A 99 1.48 -9.48 -15.67
C HIS A 99 2.87 -10.01 -15.27
N GLY A 100 3.65 -10.36 -16.29
CA GLY A 100 5.06 -10.74 -16.12
C GLY A 100 5.98 -9.55 -15.91
N PHE A 101 7.26 -9.82 -15.76
CA PHE A 101 8.31 -8.80 -15.71
C PHE A 101 8.75 -8.41 -17.13
N THR A 102 9.10 -7.15 -17.31
CA THR A 102 9.83 -6.71 -18.51
C THR A 102 11.25 -7.26 -18.47
N VAL A 103 11.72 -7.77 -19.61
CA VAL A 103 13.04 -8.39 -19.78
C VAL A 103 13.76 -7.74 -20.95
N ASP A 104 15.09 -7.90 -21.01
CA ASP A 104 15.85 -7.43 -22.18
C ASP A 104 15.54 -8.27 -23.43
N GLY A 105 16.08 -7.87 -24.59
CA GLY A 105 15.87 -8.58 -25.86
C GLY A 105 16.40 -10.02 -25.89
N GLN A 106 17.13 -10.47 -24.86
CA GLN A 106 17.62 -11.84 -24.69
C GLN A 106 16.82 -12.61 -23.62
N GLY A 107 15.75 -12.02 -23.08
CA GLY A 107 14.93 -12.63 -22.02
C GLY A 107 15.55 -12.57 -20.62
N ARG A 108 16.63 -11.80 -20.42
CA ARG A 108 17.27 -11.69 -19.11
C ARG A 108 16.58 -10.60 -18.29
N LYS A 109 16.51 -10.82 -16.98
CA LYS A 109 16.06 -9.78 -16.03
C LYS A 109 16.91 -8.52 -16.23
N MET A 110 16.25 -7.37 -16.33
CA MET A 110 16.94 -6.10 -16.42
C MET A 110 17.60 -5.73 -15.09
N SER A 111 18.87 -5.31 -15.12
CA SER A 111 19.56 -4.71 -13.98
C SER A 111 20.46 -3.56 -14.42
N LYS A 112 20.58 -2.55 -13.55
CA LYS A 112 21.50 -1.43 -13.77
C LYS A 112 22.96 -1.89 -13.82
N SER A 113 23.32 -2.90 -13.02
CA SER A 113 24.71 -3.39 -12.91
C SER A 113 25.24 -4.04 -14.18
N ILE A 114 24.38 -4.70 -14.97
CA ILE A 114 24.76 -5.31 -16.26
C ILE A 114 24.45 -4.41 -17.46
N GLY A 115 23.92 -3.22 -17.22
CA GLY A 115 23.68 -2.20 -18.25
C GLY A 115 22.58 -2.52 -19.26
N ASN A 116 21.71 -3.51 -18.99
CA ASN A 116 20.65 -3.93 -19.92
C ASN A 116 19.27 -3.32 -19.59
N THR A 117 19.21 -2.29 -18.75
CA THR A 117 17.96 -1.60 -18.42
C THR A 117 17.62 -0.56 -19.47
N VAL A 118 16.34 -0.54 -19.89
CA VAL A 118 15.78 0.53 -20.71
C VAL A 118 14.81 1.34 -19.84
N SER A 119 15.04 2.64 -19.72
CA SER A 119 14.15 3.54 -18.97
C SER A 119 12.90 3.86 -19.80
N PRO A 120 11.68 3.76 -19.25
CA PRO A 120 10.47 4.23 -19.92
C PRO A 120 10.58 5.68 -20.41
N GLN A 121 11.22 6.56 -19.62
CA GLN A 121 11.40 7.97 -19.98
C GLN A 121 12.28 8.14 -21.22
N ASP A 122 13.32 7.32 -21.39
CA ASP A 122 14.22 7.40 -22.55
C ASP A 122 13.50 6.98 -23.83
N VAL A 123 12.63 5.97 -23.74
CA VAL A 123 11.80 5.52 -24.86
C VAL A 123 10.81 6.62 -25.23
N MET A 124 10.11 7.21 -24.26
CA MET A 124 9.17 8.31 -24.51
C MET A 124 9.86 9.51 -25.16
N ASN A 125 11.03 9.91 -24.66
CA ASN A 125 11.76 11.07 -25.20
C ASN A 125 12.25 10.85 -26.63
N LYS A 126 12.60 9.60 -27.00
CA LYS A 126 13.17 9.29 -28.32
C LYS A 126 12.12 8.91 -29.36
N LEU A 127 11.09 8.16 -28.94
CA LEU A 127 10.12 7.50 -29.82
C LEU A 127 8.68 7.93 -29.58
N GLY A 128 8.40 8.63 -28.48
CA GLY A 128 7.04 9.04 -28.09
C GLY A 128 6.32 8.02 -27.20
N ALA A 129 5.31 8.49 -26.48
CA ALA A 129 4.52 7.66 -25.57
C ALA A 129 3.67 6.60 -26.30
N ASP A 130 3.22 6.90 -27.52
CA ASP A 130 2.42 5.95 -28.32
C ASP A 130 3.22 4.72 -28.74
N ILE A 131 4.54 4.82 -28.91
CA ILE A 131 5.41 3.68 -29.21
C ILE A 131 5.72 2.85 -27.95
N LEU A 132 5.65 3.46 -26.75
CA LEU A 132 5.87 2.75 -25.49
C LEU A 132 4.65 1.94 -25.04
N ARG A 133 3.44 2.41 -25.35
CA ARG A 133 2.15 1.79 -24.95
C ARG A 133 1.86 0.51 -25.73
#